data_AF-A0A1C5VW08-F1
#
_entry.id   AF-A0A1C5VW08-F1
#
_cell.length_a   1.000
_cell.length_b   1.000
_cell.length_c   1.000
_cell.angle_alpha   90.00
_cell.angle_beta   90.00
_cell.angle_gamma   90.00
#
_symmetry.space_group_name_H-M   'P 1'
#
loop_
_entity.id
_entity.type
_entity.pdbx_description
1 polymer ?
#
loop_
_entity_poly.entity_id
_entity_poly.type
_entity_poly.pdbx_seq_one_letter_code
_entity_poly.pdbx_strand_id
1 'polypeptide(L)'
;MEPQEAIISFFKNKISLQQKITFISTLIIGCIAHLFAVTNVLHNYDDIRCTPGGAGAGVTSGRWMIGLINGVWNKYWGVYNLTFFNGIVVLVLISVSACIVVRIFEVRKIVNCILIGGVLITFPSITSMLFFTFTAPYYGLAIFLSVLAVAVYKKKYGVIVSAACIACSMGIYQAYIRHICR
;
A
#
# COMPACT_ATOMS: atom_id res chain seq x y z
N MET A 1 -26.28 7.02 -9.69
CA MET A 1 -24.93 6.43 -9.89
C MET A 1 -24.38 6.20 -8.50
N GLU A 2 -24.24 4.94 -8.13
CA GLU A 2 -23.82 4.53 -6.79
C GLU A 2 -22.35 4.89 -6.49
N PRO A 3 -21.93 4.94 -5.22
CA PRO A 3 -20.53 5.23 -4.84
C PRO A 3 -19.49 4.34 -5.54
N GLN A 4 -19.81 3.07 -5.83
CA GLN A 4 -18.90 2.17 -6.58
C GLN A 4 -18.53 2.68 -7.98
N GLU A 5 -19.35 3.53 -8.59
CA GLU A 5 -19.12 4.06 -9.94
C GLU A 5 -17.93 5.04 -9.99
N ALA A 6 -17.61 5.70 -8.87
CA ALA A 6 -16.43 6.57 -8.79
C ALA A 6 -15.14 5.78 -9.04
N ILE A 7 -15.01 4.62 -8.39
CA ILE A 7 -13.85 3.71 -8.54
C ILE A 7 -13.85 3.11 -9.95
N ILE A 8 -14.98 2.56 -10.38
CA ILE A 8 -15.10 1.91 -11.68
C ILE A 8 -14.76 2.89 -12.81
N SER A 9 -15.26 4.12 -12.76
CA SER A 9 -14.97 5.16 -13.76
C SER A 9 -13.48 5.50 -13.85
N PHE A 10 -12.73 5.39 -12.74
CA PHE A 10 -11.30 5.62 -12.73
C PHE A 10 -10.55 4.47 -13.44
N PHE A 11 -10.91 3.22 -13.17
CA PHE A 11 -10.27 2.04 -13.74
C PHE A 11 -10.76 1.65 -15.15
N LYS A 12 -11.88 2.21 -15.63
CA LYS A 12 -12.40 1.99 -16.99
C LYS A 12 -11.47 2.49 -18.11
N ASN A 13 -10.60 3.45 -17.82
CA ASN A 13 -9.68 3.99 -18.83
C ASN A 13 -8.56 2.99 -19.16
N LYS A 14 -8.17 2.93 -20.44
CA LYS A 14 -7.03 2.12 -20.88
C LYS A 14 -5.75 2.51 -20.12
N ILE A 15 -4.99 1.49 -19.71
CA ILE A 15 -3.69 1.66 -19.06
C ILE A 15 -2.70 2.24 -20.06
N SER A 16 -2.15 3.42 -19.74
CA SER A 16 -1.17 4.12 -20.59
C SER A 16 0.22 3.44 -20.58
N LEU A 17 1.04 3.73 -21.59
CA LEU A 17 2.43 3.26 -21.64
C LEU A 17 3.23 3.72 -20.40
N GLN A 18 3.00 4.97 -19.98
CA GLN A 18 3.60 5.57 -18.80
C GLN A 18 3.33 4.74 -17.55
N GLN A 19 2.07 4.31 -17.34
CA GLN A 19 1.71 3.46 -16.21
C GLN A 19 2.33 2.06 -16.29
N LYS A 20 2.39 1.45 -17.48
CA LYS A 20 3.06 0.15 -17.66
C LYS A 20 4.54 0.22 -17.29
N ILE A 21 5.23 1.25 -17.79
CA ILE A 21 6.65 1.46 -17.49
C ILE A 21 6.83 1.79 -16.01
N THR A 22 5.98 2.63 -15.43
CA THR A 22 6.00 2.92 -13.98
C THR A 22 5.89 1.63 -13.18
N PHE A 23 4.90 0.79 -13.47
CA PHE A 23 4.68 -0.46 -12.74
C PHE A 23 5.91 -1.38 -12.81
N ILE A 24 6.38 -1.66 -14.03
CA ILE A 24 7.48 -2.61 -14.25
C ILE A 24 8.78 -2.09 -13.64
N SER A 25 9.11 -0.82 -13.87
CA SER A 25 10.34 -0.22 -13.32
C SER A 25 10.30 -0.14 -11.79
N THR A 26 9.17 0.27 -11.20
CA THR A 26 9.00 0.31 -9.73
C THR A 26 9.17 -1.07 -9.12
N LEU A 27 8.57 -2.09 -9.72
CA LEU A 27 8.65 -3.46 -9.23
C LEU A 27 10.08 -4.00 -9.34
N ILE A 28 10.77 -3.77 -10.46
CA ILE A 28 12.18 -4.18 -10.63
C ILE A 28 13.07 -3.47 -9.62
N ILE A 29 12.97 -2.15 -9.50
CA ILE A 29 13.75 -1.35 -8.55
C ILE A 29 13.47 -1.81 -7.11
N GLY A 30 12.20 -2.04 -6.76
CA GLY A 30 11.80 -2.55 -5.45
C GLY A 30 12.38 -3.93 -5.14
N CYS A 31 12.31 -4.86 -6.10
CA CYS A 31 12.91 -6.18 -5.95
C CYS A 31 14.43 -6.10 -5.75
N ILE A 32 15.13 -5.22 -6.47
CA ILE A 32 16.58 -5.03 -6.32
C ILE A 32 16.89 -4.40 -4.95
N ALA A 33 16.22 -3.31 -4.60
CA ALA A 33 16.48 -2.55 -3.38
C ALA A 33 16.17 -3.33 -2.11
N HIS A 34 15.14 -4.18 -2.15
CA HIS A 34 14.64 -4.90 -0.97
C HIS A 34 14.85 -6.40 -1.04
N LEU A 35 15.67 -6.90 -1.98
CA LEU A 35 15.88 -8.34 -2.19
C LEU A 35 16.16 -9.06 -0.88
N PHE A 36 17.10 -8.52 -0.09
CA PHE A 36 17.49 -9.07 1.19
C PHE A 36 16.32 -9.20 2.17
N ALA A 37 15.52 -8.14 2.32
CA ALA A 37 14.38 -8.11 3.23
C ALA A 37 13.21 -8.99 2.75
N VAL A 38 13.07 -9.23 1.45
CA VAL A 38 12.02 -10.07 0.87
C VAL A 38 12.39 -11.56 0.93
N THR A 39 13.67 -11.91 0.88
CA THR A 39 14.12 -13.31 0.87
C THR A 39 14.53 -13.85 2.24
N ASN A 40 14.79 -12.98 3.22
CA ASN A 40 15.21 -13.39 4.56
C ASN A 40 14.16 -13.04 5.60
N VAL A 41 13.88 -13.97 6.51
CA VAL A 41 13.03 -13.70 7.67
C VAL A 41 13.85 -12.90 8.68
N LEU A 42 13.53 -11.62 8.81
CA LEU A 42 14.17 -10.72 9.77
C LEU A 42 13.39 -10.77 11.09
N HIS A 43 13.74 -11.72 11.94
CA HIS A 43 13.10 -11.86 13.24
C HIS A 43 13.32 -10.62 14.10
N ASN A 44 12.22 -10.04 14.54
CA ASN A 44 12.19 -8.98 15.53
C ASN A 44 11.21 -9.39 16.64
N TYR A 45 11.22 -8.62 17.72
CA TYR A 45 10.36 -8.91 18.87
C TYR A 45 8.87 -8.99 18.49
N ASP A 46 8.40 -8.08 17.64
CA ASP A 46 7.00 -8.02 17.22
C ASP A 46 6.62 -9.22 16.33
N ASP A 47 7.51 -9.63 15.43
CA ASP A 47 7.33 -10.81 14.58
C ASP A 47 7.12 -12.08 15.43
N ILE A 48 7.98 -12.29 16.42
CA ILE A 48 7.90 -13.45 17.32
C ILE A 48 6.63 -13.39 18.17
N ARG A 49 6.25 -12.20 18.64
CA ARG A 49 5.08 -12.01 19.50
C ARG A 49 3.76 -12.13 18.76
N CYS A 50 3.71 -11.73 17.50
CA CYS A 50 2.47 -11.61 16.73
C CYS A 50 2.21 -12.80 15.80
N THR A 51 3.25 -13.49 15.33
CA THR A 51 3.09 -14.68 14.48
C THR A 51 2.58 -15.86 15.32
N PRO A 52 1.64 -16.69 14.82
CA PRO A 52 1.08 -16.74 13.46
C PRO A 52 -0.33 -16.14 13.31
N GLY A 53 -0.81 -15.32 14.25
CA GLY A 53 -2.23 -14.90 14.27
C GLY A 53 -2.48 -13.39 14.29
N GLY A 54 -1.45 -12.61 14.58
CA GLY A 54 -1.53 -11.18 14.83
C GLY A 54 -0.88 -10.35 13.74
N ALA A 55 -1.51 -9.22 13.42
CA ALA A 55 -0.97 -8.18 12.54
C ALA A 55 -0.33 -7.02 13.33
N GLY A 56 0.17 -7.28 14.55
CA GLY A 56 0.75 -6.25 15.41
C GLY A 56 -0.30 -5.55 16.29
N ALA A 57 -0.04 -4.30 16.66
CA ALA A 57 -0.96 -3.51 17.47
C ALA A 57 -2.29 -3.29 16.73
N GLY A 58 -3.42 -3.56 17.41
CA GLY A 58 -4.76 -3.49 16.83
C GLY A 58 -5.61 -2.34 17.41
N VAL A 59 -6.88 -2.62 17.68
CA VAL A 59 -7.91 -1.64 18.11
C VAL A 59 -7.49 -0.81 19.32
N THR A 60 -6.78 -1.39 20.29
CA THR A 60 -6.29 -0.68 21.49
C THR A 60 -5.31 0.45 21.18
N SER A 61 -4.71 0.43 19.99
CA SER A 61 -3.84 1.49 19.47
C SER A 61 -4.55 2.40 18.44
N GLY A 62 -5.87 2.29 18.30
CA GLY A 62 -6.67 3.00 17.31
C GLY A 62 -6.63 2.40 15.90
N ARG A 63 -5.97 1.24 15.73
CA ARG A 63 -5.85 0.54 14.44
C ARG A 63 -6.99 -0.46 14.29
N TRP A 64 -8.20 0.06 14.07
CA TRP A 64 -9.41 -0.77 13.99
C TRP A 64 -9.50 -1.55 12.69
N MET A 65 -9.09 -0.95 11.56
CA MET A 65 -9.19 -1.57 10.24
C MET A 65 -8.18 -2.71 10.08
N ILE A 66 -6.95 -2.58 10.63
CA ILE A 66 -6.00 -3.70 10.59
C ILE A 66 -6.55 -4.93 11.32
N GLY A 67 -7.24 -4.72 12.46
CA GLY A 67 -7.87 -5.79 13.23
C GLY A 67 -9.00 -6.48 12.46
N LEU A 68 -9.84 -5.71 11.77
CA LEU A 68 -10.90 -6.27 10.91
C LEU A 68 -10.33 -7.11 9.77
N ILE A 69 -9.34 -6.58 9.04
CA ILE A 69 -8.71 -7.29 7.92
C ILE A 69 -7.99 -8.55 8.42
N ASN A 70 -7.27 -8.45 9.53
CA ASN A 70 -6.57 -9.58 10.15
C ASN A 70 -7.56 -10.68 10.57
N GLY A 71 -8.72 -10.32 11.15
CA GLY A 71 -9.75 -11.29 11.52
C GLY A 71 -10.30 -12.06 10.32
N VAL A 72 -10.55 -11.37 9.20
CA VAL A 72 -10.96 -12.01 7.95
C VAL A 72 -9.84 -12.92 7.42
N TRP A 73 -8.61 -12.42 7.36
CA TRP A 73 -7.47 -13.17 6.84
C TRP A 73 -7.19 -14.44 7.64
N ASN A 74 -7.17 -14.32 8.97
CA ASN A 74 -6.93 -15.43 9.87
C ASN A 74 -7.99 -16.53 9.69
N LYS A 75 -9.26 -16.15 9.51
CA LYS A 75 -10.37 -17.10 9.28
C LYS A 75 -10.20 -17.94 8.00
N TYR A 76 -9.72 -17.36 6.91
CA TYR A 76 -9.67 -18.04 5.60
C TYR A 76 -8.29 -18.60 5.22
N TRP A 77 -7.21 -18.00 5.72
CA TRP A 77 -5.85 -18.25 5.22
C TRP A 77 -4.81 -18.43 6.33
N GLY A 78 -5.08 -17.96 7.55
CA GLY A 78 -4.06 -17.84 8.61
C GLY A 78 -3.07 -16.70 8.36
N VAL A 79 -2.39 -16.20 9.41
CA VAL A 79 -1.56 -14.98 9.35
C VAL A 79 -0.09 -15.33 9.59
N TYR A 80 0.54 -15.89 8.56
CA TYR A 80 1.94 -16.32 8.64
C TYR A 80 2.91 -15.22 8.18
N ASN A 81 4.09 -15.18 8.78
CA ASN A 81 5.18 -14.34 8.28
C ASN A 81 5.87 -14.97 7.05
N LEU A 82 5.15 -15.03 5.94
CA LEU A 82 5.68 -15.45 4.65
C LEU A 82 6.41 -14.27 4.01
N THR A 83 7.64 -14.01 4.46
CA THR A 83 8.42 -12.81 4.11
C THR A 83 8.46 -12.57 2.59
N PHE A 84 8.70 -13.61 1.79
CA PHE A 84 8.70 -13.48 0.33
C PHE A 84 7.33 -13.06 -0.23
N PHE A 85 6.27 -13.77 0.15
CA PHE A 85 4.92 -13.47 -0.33
C PHE A 85 4.45 -12.10 0.13
N ASN A 86 4.58 -11.79 1.42
CA ASN A 86 4.19 -10.52 2.01
C ASN A 86 4.97 -9.36 1.40
N GLY A 87 6.28 -9.54 1.20
CA GLY A 87 7.15 -8.58 0.53
C GLY A 87 6.69 -8.30 -0.90
N ILE A 88 6.45 -9.33 -1.72
CA ILE A 88 5.98 -9.15 -3.10
C ILE A 88 4.61 -8.45 -3.14
N VAL A 89 3.68 -8.80 -2.25
CA VAL A 89 2.37 -8.12 -2.16
C VAL A 89 2.55 -6.62 -1.90
N VAL A 90 3.43 -6.26 -0.96
CA VAL A 90 3.78 -4.86 -0.69
C VAL A 90 4.35 -4.20 -1.94
N LEU A 91 5.36 -4.79 -2.58
CA LEU A 91 6.00 -4.19 -3.76
C LEU A 91 4.99 -3.96 -4.90
N VAL A 92 4.06 -4.88 -5.10
CA VAL A 92 2.97 -4.74 -6.07
C VAL A 92 2.02 -3.60 -5.69
N LEU A 93 1.55 -3.53 -4.43
CA LEU A 93 0.66 -2.45 -3.96
C LEU A 93 1.30 -1.07 -4.12
N ILE A 94 2.59 -0.96 -3.80
CA ILE A 94 3.34 0.27 -3.98
C ILE A 94 3.54 0.60 -5.47
N SER A 95 3.80 -0.40 -6.32
CA SER A 95 3.92 -0.21 -7.77
C SER A 95 2.60 0.26 -8.40
N VAL A 96 1.46 -0.29 -7.98
CA VAL A 96 0.13 0.19 -8.40
C VAL A 96 -0.11 1.61 -7.91
N SER A 97 0.27 1.92 -6.67
CA SER A 97 0.16 3.27 -6.10
C SER A 97 0.96 4.28 -6.92
N ALA A 98 2.20 3.95 -7.30
CA ALA A 98 3.03 4.79 -8.18
C ALA A 98 2.36 5.04 -9.54
N CYS A 99 1.72 4.02 -10.14
CA CYS A 99 0.96 4.18 -11.39
C CYS A 99 -0.22 5.13 -11.26
N ILE A 100 -0.89 5.14 -10.11
CA ILE A 100 -1.99 6.06 -9.82
C ILE A 100 -1.44 7.47 -9.66
N VAL A 101 -0.34 7.65 -8.92
CA VAL A 101 0.35 8.94 -8.76
C VAL A 101 0.75 9.53 -10.11
N VAL A 102 1.46 8.76 -10.95
CA VAL A 102 1.86 9.17 -12.30
C VAL A 102 0.67 9.61 -13.14
N ARG A 103 -0.47 8.95 -13.00
CA ARG A 103 -1.71 9.29 -13.71
C ARG A 103 -2.37 10.55 -13.16
N ILE A 104 -2.42 10.74 -11.85
CA ILE A 104 -2.99 11.95 -11.20
C ILE A 104 -2.21 13.20 -11.65
N PHE A 105 -0.89 13.10 -11.71
CA PHE A 105 -0.02 14.20 -12.12
C PHE A 105 0.16 14.30 -13.64
N GLU A 106 -0.53 13.46 -14.43
CA GLU A 106 -0.47 13.44 -15.89
C GLU A 106 0.96 13.46 -16.45
N VAL A 107 1.86 12.69 -15.83
CA VAL A 107 3.29 12.72 -16.15
C VAL A 107 3.52 12.15 -17.54
N ARG A 108 4.13 12.98 -18.41
CA ARG A 108 4.35 12.61 -19.82
C ARG A 108 5.70 11.95 -20.08
N LYS A 109 6.75 12.39 -19.39
CA LYS A 109 8.14 11.91 -19.58
C LYS A 109 8.35 10.55 -18.90
N ILE A 110 8.87 9.57 -19.66
CA ILE A 110 9.13 8.22 -19.15
C ILE A 110 10.15 8.21 -18.01
N VAL A 111 11.22 8.99 -18.11
CA VAL A 111 12.23 9.09 -17.05
C VAL A 111 11.60 9.53 -15.73
N ASN A 112 10.71 10.52 -15.76
CA ASN A 112 10.01 10.99 -14.55
C ASN A 112 9.08 9.91 -13.98
N CYS A 113 8.45 9.09 -14.83
CA CYS A 113 7.64 7.95 -14.39
C CYS A 113 8.47 6.93 -13.59
N ILE A 114 9.66 6.59 -14.12
CA ILE A 114 10.62 5.68 -13.47
C ILE A 114 11.11 6.29 -12.15
N LEU A 115 11.46 7.58 -12.14
CA LEU A 115 11.94 8.27 -10.94
C LEU A 115 10.87 8.35 -9.84
N ILE A 116 9.62 8.67 -10.18
CA ILE A 116 8.51 8.71 -9.20
C ILE A 116 8.34 7.33 -8.57
N GLY A 117 8.29 6.28 -9.39
CA GLY A 117 8.19 4.90 -8.91
C GLY A 117 9.38 4.50 -8.04
N GLY A 118 10.59 4.75 -8.53
CA GLY A 118 11.85 4.46 -7.87
C GLY A 118 11.97 5.14 -6.51
N VAL A 119 11.71 6.45 -6.42
CA VAL A 119 11.75 7.20 -5.15
C VAL A 119 10.72 6.66 -4.17
N LEU A 120 9.50 6.36 -4.64
CA LEU A 120 8.42 5.91 -3.78
C LEU A 120 8.71 4.52 -3.20
N ILE A 121 9.27 3.60 -3.98
CA ILE A 121 9.58 2.23 -3.53
C ILE A 121 10.85 2.13 -2.71
N THR A 122 11.86 2.97 -2.94
CA THR A 122 13.13 2.96 -2.18
C THR A 122 13.11 3.90 -0.97
N PHE A 123 12.02 4.61 -0.75
CA PHE A 123 11.91 5.52 0.38
C PHE A 123 12.16 4.77 1.71
N PRO A 124 12.94 5.31 2.65
CA PRO A 124 13.36 4.58 3.86
C PRO A 124 12.20 4.03 4.71
N SER A 125 11.02 4.65 4.67
CA SER A 125 9.85 4.12 5.38
C SER A 125 9.38 2.78 4.82
N ILE A 126 9.55 2.52 3.51
CA ILE A 126 9.24 1.23 2.89
C ILE A 126 10.23 0.17 3.37
N THR A 127 11.53 0.50 3.45
CA THR A 127 12.54 -0.40 4.02
C THR A 127 12.21 -0.74 5.47
N SER A 128 11.93 0.27 6.30
CA SER A 128 11.56 0.06 7.71
C SER A 128 10.29 -0.77 7.84
N MET A 129 9.32 -0.59 6.95
CA MET A 129 8.09 -1.39 6.92
C MET A 129 8.36 -2.86 6.58
N LEU A 130 9.28 -3.13 5.64
CA LEU A 130 9.65 -4.49 5.25
C LEU A 130 10.44 -5.23 6.33
N PHE A 131 11.01 -4.56 7.34
CA PHE A 131 11.51 -5.26 8.53
C PHE A 131 10.41 -5.90 9.37
N PHE A 132 9.15 -5.48 9.19
CA PHE A 132 7.97 -6.05 9.83
C PHE A 132 7.10 -6.76 8.77
N THR A 133 7.69 -7.67 8.01
CA THR A 133 7.04 -8.38 6.89
C THR A 133 5.73 -9.08 7.25
N PHE A 134 5.52 -9.52 8.49
CA PHE A 134 4.24 -10.10 8.94
C PHE A 134 3.06 -9.11 8.86
N THR A 135 3.30 -7.80 9.05
CA THR A 135 2.27 -6.75 9.00
C THR A 135 2.41 -5.82 7.79
N ALA A 136 3.51 -5.91 7.04
CA ALA A 136 3.80 -5.02 5.91
C ALA A 136 2.68 -4.98 4.84
N PRO A 137 2.00 -6.09 4.46
CA PRO A 137 0.92 -6.04 3.47
C PRO A 137 -0.24 -5.12 3.85
N TYR A 138 -0.58 -5.06 5.14
CA TYR A 138 -1.62 -4.16 5.65
C TYR A 138 -1.22 -2.70 5.44
N TYR A 139 0.02 -2.36 5.77
CA TYR A 139 0.57 -1.01 5.58
C TYR A 139 0.70 -0.64 4.09
N GLY A 140 1.10 -1.58 3.24
CA GLY A 140 1.05 -1.41 1.78
C GLY A 140 -0.37 -1.11 1.27
N LEU A 141 -1.38 -1.80 1.82
CA LEU A 141 -2.79 -1.55 1.48
C LEU A 141 -3.24 -0.16 1.95
N ALA A 142 -2.80 0.28 3.12
CA ALA A 142 -3.10 1.62 3.62
C ALA A 142 -2.53 2.72 2.72
N ILE A 143 -1.31 2.56 2.21
CA ILE A 143 -0.71 3.47 1.20
C ILE A 143 -1.52 3.45 -0.10
N PHE A 144 -1.90 2.27 -0.57
CA PHE A 144 -2.75 2.16 -1.76
C PHE A 144 -4.09 2.86 -1.60
N LEU A 145 -4.76 2.67 -0.45
CA LEU A 145 -6.04 3.31 -0.14
C LEU A 145 -5.92 4.84 -0.06
N SER A 146 -4.82 5.37 0.48
CA SER A 146 -4.62 6.83 0.54
C SER A 146 -4.42 7.44 -0.85
N VAL A 147 -3.65 6.80 -1.71
CA VAL A 147 -3.45 7.23 -3.10
C VAL A 147 -4.75 7.08 -3.92
N LEU A 148 -5.50 5.99 -3.71
CA LEU A 148 -6.81 5.78 -4.34
C LEU A 148 -7.82 6.86 -3.94
N ALA A 149 -7.81 7.28 -2.68
CA ALA A 149 -8.68 8.35 -2.20
C ALA A 149 -8.45 9.65 -2.98
N VAL A 150 -7.20 10.03 -3.23
CA VAL A 150 -6.86 11.21 -4.04
C VAL A 150 -7.34 11.04 -5.49
N ALA A 151 -7.17 9.84 -6.05
CA ALA A 151 -7.55 9.53 -7.43
C ALA A 151 -9.05 9.69 -7.72
N VAL A 152 -9.90 9.36 -6.74
CA VAL A 152 -11.37 9.38 -6.90
C VAL A 152 -12.00 10.66 -6.36
N TYR A 153 -11.27 11.51 -5.64
CA TYR A 153 -11.82 12.69 -4.94
C TYR A 153 -12.64 13.62 -5.84
N LYS A 154 -12.17 13.89 -7.07
CA LYS A 154 -12.84 14.78 -8.03
C LYS A 154 -13.99 14.11 -8.82
N LYS A 155 -14.32 12.85 -8.55
CA LYS A 155 -15.42 12.13 -9.21
C LYS A 155 -16.76 12.40 -8.54
N LYS A 156 -17.86 12.05 -9.22
CA LYS A 156 -19.22 12.12 -8.64
C LYS A 156 -19.29 11.17 -7.42
N TYR A 157 -19.69 11.67 -6.25
CA TYR A 157 -19.57 11.00 -4.93
C TYR A 157 -18.13 10.70 -4.47
N GLY A 158 -17.13 11.25 -5.16
CA GLY A 158 -15.71 11.06 -4.87
C GLY A 158 -15.36 11.39 -3.43
N VAL A 159 -15.92 12.47 -2.87
CA VAL A 159 -15.69 12.88 -1.48
C VAL A 159 -16.02 11.77 -0.46
N ILE A 160 -17.16 11.09 -0.61
CA ILE A 160 -17.59 10.03 0.31
C ILE A 160 -16.67 8.82 0.20
N VAL A 161 -16.37 8.41 -1.03
CA VAL A 161 -15.48 7.27 -1.31
C VAL A 161 -14.07 7.57 -0.81
N SER A 162 -13.55 8.77 -1.07
CA SER A 162 -12.24 9.23 -0.58
C SER A 162 -12.21 9.26 0.95
N ALA A 163 -13.25 9.78 1.60
CA ALA A 163 -13.35 9.81 3.06
C ALA A 163 -13.31 8.39 3.65
N ALA A 164 -14.05 7.45 3.05
CA ALA A 164 -14.00 6.04 3.45
C ALA A 164 -12.59 5.44 3.24
N CYS A 165 -11.97 5.64 2.07
CA CYS A 165 -10.62 5.14 1.79
C CYS A 165 -9.58 5.70 2.77
N ILE A 166 -9.64 6.99 3.10
CA ILE A 166 -8.74 7.62 4.09
C ILE A 166 -9.03 7.09 5.50
N ALA A 167 -10.29 6.94 5.89
CA ALA A 167 -10.65 6.37 7.20
C ALA A 167 -10.13 4.94 7.34
N CYS A 168 -10.25 4.11 6.30
CA CYS A 168 -9.71 2.76 6.26
C CYS A 168 -8.18 2.75 6.30
N SER A 169 -7.52 3.60 5.51
CA SER A 169 -6.06 3.76 5.52
C SER A 169 -5.54 4.12 6.91
N MET A 170 -6.18 5.10 7.57
CA MET A 170 -5.85 5.54 8.93
C MET A 170 -6.18 4.50 9.98
N GLY A 171 -7.27 3.76 9.81
CA GLY A 171 -7.63 2.63 10.66
C GLY A 171 -6.63 1.48 10.57
N ILE A 172 -5.80 1.43 9.52
CA ILE A 172 -4.70 0.47 9.42
C ILE A 172 -3.44 1.05 10.08
N TYR A 173 -3.06 2.27 9.69
CA TYR A 173 -1.83 2.89 10.19
C TYR A 173 -1.91 4.42 10.22
N GLN A 174 -1.86 5.00 11.42
CA GLN A 174 -2.08 6.43 11.61
C GLN A 174 -0.89 7.31 11.22
N ALA A 175 0.31 6.73 11.07
CA ALA A 175 1.53 7.52 10.84
C ALA A 175 1.52 8.24 9.49
N TYR A 176 0.68 7.82 8.54
CA TYR A 176 0.56 8.46 7.22
C TYR A 176 -0.03 9.88 7.27
N ILE A 177 -0.67 10.30 8.37
CA ILE A 177 -1.12 11.69 8.58
C ILE A 177 -0.15 12.51 9.44
N ARG A 178 0.85 11.89 10.08
CA ARG A 178 1.68 12.57 11.09
C ARG A 178 2.55 13.71 10.56
N HIS A 179 2.65 13.88 9.23
CA HIS A 179 3.33 15.01 8.59
C HIS A 179 2.43 16.23 8.30
N ILE A 180 1.11 16.16 8.52
CA ILE A 180 0.16 17.27 8.22
C ILE A 180 -0.10 18.18 9.43
N CYS A 181 0.08 17.68 10.66
CA CYS A 181 -0.18 18.42 11.89
C CYS A 181 1.11 18.75 12.67
N ARG A 182 2.12 19.27 11.98
CA ARG A 182 3.26 19.94 12.62
C ARG A 182 3.46 21.32 12.06
#